data_AF-A0A2D8K269-F1
#
_entry.id   AF-A0A2D8K269-F1
#
_cell.length_a   1.000
_cell.length_b   1.000
_cell.length_c   1.000
_cell.angle_alpha   90.00
_cell.angle_beta   90.00
_cell.angle_gamma   90.00
#
_symmetry.space_group_name_H-M   'P 1'
#
loop_
_entity.id
_entity.type
_entity.pdbx_description
1 polymer ?
#
loop_
_entity_poly.entity_id
_entity_poly.type
_entity_poly.pdbx_seq_one_letter_code
_entity_poly.pdbx_strand_id
1 'polypeptide(L)' 'MKKIEKIVLPYSGGLDTSIILKWLQETYRCEIIADWRIDYNLHRPHTSLGGLTPNEFTTRSAMDHNVNRPKL' A
#
# COMPACT_ATOMS: atom_id res chain seq x y z
N MET A 1 7.29 -8.46 -31.34
CA MET A 1 7.73 -8.02 -29.98
C MET A 1 6.84 -8.68 -28.94
N LYS A 2 7.40 -9.20 -27.84
CA LYS A 2 6.58 -9.80 -26.76
C LYS A 2 5.96 -8.69 -25.92
N LYS A 3 4.65 -8.77 -25.68
CA LYS A 3 3.94 -7.90 -24.75
C LYS A 3 4.39 -8.26 -23.32
N ILE A 4 4.75 -7.27 -22.51
CA ILE A 4 5.06 -7.49 -21.10
C ILE A 4 3.73 -7.54 -20.34
N GLU A 5 3.42 -8.69 -19.75
CA GLU A 5 2.13 -8.93 -19.08
C GLU A 5 2.20 -8.69 -17.57
N LYS A 6 3.37 -8.86 -16.95
CA LYS A 6 3.55 -8.78 -15.49
C LYS A 6 4.94 -8.30 -15.13
N ILE A 7 5.01 -7.38 -14.16
CA ILE A 7 6.27 -6.85 -13.60
C ILE A 7 6.26 -7.03 -12.08
N VAL A 8 7.27 -7.71 -11.54
CA VAL A 8 7.50 -7.86 -10.10
C VAL A 8 8.52 -6.81 -9.68
N LEU A 9 8.12 -5.86 -8.84
CA LEU A 9 9.00 -4.84 -8.27
C LEU A 9 9.02 -4.99 -6.74
N PRO A 10 10.17 -5.21 -6.10
CA PRO A 10 10.29 -5.07 -4.65
C PRO A 10 10.07 -3.60 -4.27
N TYR A 11 8.92 -3.32 -3.66
CA TYR A 11 8.49 -1.97 -3.28
C TYR A 11 8.67 -1.77 -1.78
N SER A 12 9.57 -0.85 -1.41
CA SER A 12 9.85 -0.53 0.00
C SER A 12 8.99 0.61 0.57
N GLY A 13 8.25 1.33 -0.29
CA GLY A 13 7.52 2.53 0.10
C GLY A 13 8.34 3.82 0.05
N GLY A 14 9.64 3.74 -0.29
CA GLY A 14 10.51 4.91 -0.45
C GLY A 14 10.19 5.72 -1.72
N LEU A 15 10.67 6.96 -1.77
CA LEU A 15 10.50 7.88 -2.91
C LEU A 15 10.98 7.24 -4.22
N ASP A 16 12.18 6.68 -4.23
CA ASP A 16 12.79 6.06 -5.42
C ASP A 16 11.94 4.91 -5.96
N THR A 17 11.50 4.01 -5.08
CA THR A 17 10.64 2.88 -5.47
C THR A 17 9.25 3.32 -5.93
N SER A 18 8.77 4.47 -5.45
CA SER A 18 7.47 5.05 -5.83
C SER A 18 7.53 5.72 -7.20
N ILE A 19 8.63 6.39 -7.53
CA ILE A 19 8.88 6.96 -8.85
C ILE A 19 9.02 5.84 -9.90
N ILE A 20 9.81 4.81 -9.59
CA ILE A 20 9.98 3.64 -10.48
C ILE A 20 8.64 2.94 -10.73
N LEU A 21 7.84 2.74 -9.68
CA LEU A 21 6.51 2.16 -9.79
C LEU A 21 5.62 2.96 -10.76
N LYS A 22 5.57 4.29 -10.61
CA LYS A 22 4.76 5.16 -11.46
C LYS A 22 5.21 5.11 -12.92
N TRP A 23 6.51 5.17 -13.16
CA TRP A 23 7.08 5.10 -14.51
C TRP A 23 6.77 3.77 -15.21
N LEU A 24 6.84 2.66 -14.49
CA LEU A 24 6.49 1.33 -15.03
C LEU A 24 5.00 1.24 -15.39
N GLN A 25 4.11 1.85 -14.59
CA GLN A 25 2.66 1.86 -14.88
C GLN A 25 2.36 2.62 -16.18
N GLU A 26 3.01 3.77 -16.38
CA GLU A 26 2.82 4.62 -17.56
C GLU A 26 3.44 3.99 -18.82
N THR A 27 4.62 3.40 -18.68
CA THR A 27 5.40 2.87 -19.82
C THR A 27 4.83 1.56 -20.36
N TYR A 28 4.43 0.65 -19.48
CA TYR A 28 4.06 -0.72 -19.88
C TYR A 28 2.55 -0.97 -19.87
N ARG A 29 1.75 -0.08 -19.26
CA ARG A 29 0.27 -0.20 -19.12
C ARG A 29 -0.17 -1.61 -18.73
N CYS A 30 0.66 -2.32 -17.97
CA CYS A 30 0.43 -3.68 -17.50
C CYS A 30 -0.02 -3.65 -16.04
N GLU A 31 -0.71 -4.70 -15.60
CA GLU A 31 -0.94 -4.94 -14.18
C GLU A 31 0.41 -5.13 -13.48
N ILE A 32 0.90 -4.05 -12.88
CA ILE A 32 1.88 -4.18 -11.82
C ILE A 32 1.18 -4.89 -10.68
N ILE A 33 1.89 -5.76 -9.97
CA ILE A 33 1.42 -6.56 -8.81
C ILE A 33 1.04 -5.65 -7.63
N ALA A 34 0.11 -4.75 -7.86
CA ALA A 34 -0.60 -3.93 -6.91
C ALA A 34 -1.72 -4.75 -6.25
N ASP A 35 -2.14 -5.86 -6.84
CA ASP A 35 -3.08 -6.79 -6.21
C ASP A 35 -2.54 -7.34 -4.89
N TRP A 36 -1.24 -7.64 -4.83
CA TRP A 36 -0.61 -7.98 -3.56
C TRP A 36 -0.69 -6.83 -2.55
N ARG A 37 -0.66 -5.58 -3.02
CA ARG A 37 -0.83 -4.38 -2.18
C ARG A 37 -2.26 -4.30 -1.63
N ILE A 38 -3.27 -4.68 -2.41
CA ILE A 38 -4.66 -4.73 -1.94
C ILE A 38 -4.80 -5.83 -0.87
N ASP A 39 -4.33 -7.04 -1.16
CA ASP A 39 -4.34 -8.15 -0.20
C ASP A 39 -3.56 -7.83 1.08
N TYR A 40 -2.36 -7.25 0.94
CA TYR A 40 -1.52 -6.83 2.07
C TYR A 40 -2.21 -5.75 2.91
N ASN A 41 -2.84 -4.76 2.26
CA ASN A 41 -3.45 -3.63 2.95
C ASN A 41 -4.83 -3.93 3.55
N LEU A 42 -5.58 -4.89 3.00
CA LEU A 42 -6.97 -5.14 3.39
C LEU A 42 -7.20 -6.50 4.07
N HIS A 43 -6.33 -7.49 3.85
CA HIS A 43 -6.61 -8.86 4.28
C HIS A 43 -5.46 -9.53 5.04
N ARG A 44 -4.26 -8.91 5.09
CA ARG A 44 -3.11 -9.48 5.78
C ARG A 44 -2.85 -8.79 7.12
N PRO A 45 -3.35 -9.34 8.24
CA PRO A 45 -3.04 -8.84 9.58
C PRO A 45 -1.58 -9.08 9.95
N HIS A 46 -1.01 -8.21 10.80
CA HIS A 46 0.39 -8.28 11.20
C HIS A 46 0.54 -8.10 12.71
N THR A 47 1.39 -8.93 13.31
CA THR A 47 1.67 -8.94 14.76
C THR A 47 2.23 -7.61 15.25
N SER A 48 3.04 -6.93 14.45
CA SER A 48 3.58 -5.60 14.75
C SER A 48 2.51 -4.49 14.87
N LEU A 49 1.31 -4.69 14.32
CA LEU A 49 0.16 -3.77 14.46
C LEU A 49 -0.91 -4.32 15.41
N GLY A 50 -0.55 -5.27 16.28
CA GLY A 50 -1.49 -5.91 17.20
C GLY A 50 -2.48 -6.85 16.50
N GLY A 51 -2.10 -7.40 15.34
CA GLY A 51 -2.96 -8.29 14.55
C GLY A 51 -3.92 -7.57 13.61
N LEU A 52 -3.71 -6.27 13.36
CA LEU A 52 -4.48 -5.49 12.40
C LEU A 52 -3.80 -5.49 11.02
N THR A 53 -4.60 -5.29 9.98
CA THR A 53 -4.10 -4.86 8.66
C THR A 53 -3.60 -3.40 8.74
N PRO A 54 -2.80 -2.91 7.77
CA PRO A 54 -2.29 -1.55 7.82
C PRO A 54 -3.45 -0.54 7.74
N ASN A 55 -4.50 -0.84 6.96
CA ASN A 55 -5.66 0.04 6.80
C ASN A 55 -6.54 0.10 8.04
N GLU A 56 -6.71 -1.02 8.76
CA GLU A 56 -7.38 -1.02 10.05
C GLU A 56 -6.59 -0.25 11.09
N PHE A 57 -5.26 -0.37 11.10
CA PHE A 57 -4.40 0.37 12.01
C PHE A 57 -4.45 1.88 11.75
N THR A 58 -4.38 2.32 10.49
CA THR A 58 -4.49 3.75 10.15
C THR A 58 -5.87 4.30 10.50
N THR A 59 -6.94 3.52 10.26
CA THR A 59 -8.31 3.90 10.61
C THR A 59 -8.46 4.06 12.12
N ARG A 60 -7.91 3.11 12.91
CA ARG A 60 -7.94 3.16 14.37
C ARG A 60 -7.11 4.31 14.93
N SER A 61 -5.90 4.52 14.42
CA SER A 61 -5.06 5.66 14.80
C SER A 61 -5.74 7.00 14.51
N ALA A 62 -6.40 7.12 13.35
CA ALA A 62 -7.16 8.33 13.01
C ALA A 62 -8.35 8.56 13.95
N MET A 63 -9.05 7.49 14.35
CA MET A 63 -10.12 7.56 15.36
C MET A 63 -9.56 8.01 16.72
N ASP A 64 -8.52 7.36 17.22
CA ASP A 64 -7.88 7.69 18.50
C ASP A 64 -7.39 9.16 18.53
N HIS A 65 -6.88 9.67 17.41
CA HIS A 65 -6.49 11.07 17.26
C HIS A 65 -7.70 12.01 17.31
N ASN A 66 -8.86 11.60 16.76
CA ASN A 66 -10.07 12.42 16.77
C ASN A 66 -10.80 12.41 18.13
N VAL A 67 -10.72 11.31 18.90
CA VAL A 67 -11.26 11.27 20.28
C VAL A 67 -10.49 12.24 21.20
N ASN A 68 -9.19 12.44 20.95
CA ASN A 68 -8.36 13.37 21.71
C ASN A 68 -8.43 14.83 21.24
N ARG A 69 -9.30 15.16 20.27
CA ARG A 69 -9.54 16.57 19.91
C ARG A 69 -10.35 17.22 21.05
N PRO A 70 -9.83 18.28 21.72
CA PRO A 70 -10.65 19.01 22.67
C PRO A 70 -11.85 19.58 21.92
N LYS A 71 -13.06 19.24 22.38
CA LYS A 71 -14.28 19.90 21.91
C LYS A 71 -14.20 21.34 22.41
N LEU A 72 -13.92 22.27 21.50
CA LEU A 72 -14.14 23.71 21.70
C LEU A 72 -15.64 23.98 21.73
#